data_AF-A0AAV8Z2Q3-F1
#
_entry.id   AF-A0AAV8Z2Q3-F1
#
_cell.length_a   1.000
_cell.length_b   1.000
_cell.length_c   1.000
_cell.angle_alpha   90.00
_cell.angle_beta   90.00
_cell.angle_gamma   90.00
#
_symmetry.space_group_name_H-M   'P 1'
#
loop_
_entity.id
_entity.type
_entity.pdbx_description
1 polymer ?
#
loop_
_entity_poly.entity_id
_entity_poly.type
_entity_poly.pdbx_seq_one_letter_code
_entity_poly.pdbx_strand_id
1 'polypeptide(L)'
;MLPRLKNIPGKKVVIGDNLSSHINVTVLDLCRKHDIQFVCLPPNSTHVTQPLDVALFASLKRAWKEILTQYKETHIGSRSNVLEKQHFPTLLRSLMEKIR
;
A
#
# COMPACT_ATOMS: atom_id res chain seq x y z
N MET A 1 -10.20 11.22 0.06
CA MET A 1 -10.97 10.04 -0.41
C MET A 1 -12.25 10.39 -1.17
N LEU A 2 -13.08 11.33 -0.70
CA LEU A 2 -14.43 11.57 -1.23
C LEU A 2 -14.57 12.24 -2.62
N PRO A 3 -13.66 13.10 -3.14
CA PRO A 3 -13.97 13.87 -4.36
C PRO A 3 -14.20 13.01 -5.61
N ARG A 4 -13.40 11.94 -5.82
CA ARG A 4 -13.51 11.07 -7.00
C ARG A 4 -14.72 10.13 -6.95
N LEU A 5 -15.18 9.78 -5.75
CA LEU A 5 -16.30 8.84 -5.56
C LEU A 5 -17.67 9.54 -5.64
N LYS A 6 -17.74 10.87 -5.61
CA LYS A 6 -19.01 11.61 -5.70
C LYS A 6 -19.68 11.48 -7.07
N ASN A 7 -18.90 11.41 -8.14
CA ASN A 7 -19.40 11.48 -9.52
C ASN A 7 -19.53 10.11 -10.20
N ILE A 8 -19.32 9.02 -9.47
CA ILE A 8 -19.42 7.65 -10.01
C ILE A 8 -20.77 7.06 -9.59
N PRO A 9 -21.65 6.69 -10.54
CA PRO A 9 -22.90 6.00 -10.23
C PRO A 9 -22.62 4.57 -9.73
N GLY A 10 -23.43 4.09 -8.80
CA GLY A 10 -23.34 2.73 -8.23
C GLY A 10 -23.05 2.69 -6.73
N LYS A 11 -23.18 1.49 -6.16
CA LYS A 11 -22.95 1.22 -4.73
C LYS A 11 -21.46 1.39 -4.42
N LYS A 12 -21.16 2.25 -3.44
CA LYS A 12 -19.78 2.53 -3.01
C LYS A 12 -19.46 1.65 -1.82
N VAL A 13 -18.32 0.98 -1.89
CA VAL A 13 -17.83 0.13 -0.79
C VAL A 13 -16.42 0.57 -0.43
N VAL A 14 -16.19 0.81 0.85
CA VAL A 14 -14.85 1.00 1.42
C VAL A 14 -14.50 -0.28 2.16
N ILE A 15 -13.37 -0.87 1.80
CA ILE A 15 -12.82 -2.05 2.47
C ILE A 15 -11.70 -1.55 3.38
N GLY A 16 -11.90 -1.68 4.68
CA GLY A 16 -10.88 -1.39 5.68
C GLY A 16 -10.09 -2.64 6.03
N ASP A 17 -8.77 -2.50 6.19
CA ASP A 17 -8.01 -3.50 6.93
C ASP A 17 -8.40 -3.44 8.41
N ASN A 18 -8.30 -4.57 9.12
CA ASN A 18 -8.63 -4.66 10.55
C ASN A 18 -7.59 -3.93 11.44
N LEU A 19 -7.02 -2.83 10.96
CA LEU A 19 -6.18 -1.97 11.75
C LEU A 19 -7.10 -1.06 12.58
N SER A 20 -7.13 -1.33 13.87
CA SER A 20 -8.03 -0.69 14.85
C SER A 20 -7.93 0.85 14.86
N SER A 21 -6.85 1.42 14.33
CA SER A 21 -6.67 2.87 14.17
C SER A 21 -7.44 3.48 12.99
N HIS A 22 -7.92 2.68 12.02
CA HIS A 22 -8.68 3.16 10.87
C HIS A 22 -10.21 3.15 11.11
N ILE A 23 -10.68 2.46 12.14
CA ILE A 23 -12.10 2.41 12.52
C ILE A 23 -12.38 3.52 13.54
N ASN A 24 -12.42 4.76 13.06
CA ASN A 24 -12.91 5.88 13.86
C ASN A 24 -14.42 6.04 13.60
N VAL A 25 -15.20 6.31 14.66
CA VAL A 25 -16.64 6.61 14.58
C VAL A 25 -16.92 7.70 13.54
N THR A 26 -16.07 8.73 13.46
CA THR A 26 -16.18 9.80 12.46
C THR A 26 -16.14 9.28 11.02
N VAL A 27 -15.35 8.25 10.73
CA VAL A 27 -15.25 7.64 9.40
C VAL A 27 -16.52 6.86 9.07
N LEU A 28 -17.06 6.12 10.04
CA LEU A 28 -18.32 5.39 9.87
C LEU A 28 -19.49 6.33 9.62
N ASP A 29 -19.56 7.46 10.34
CA ASP A 29 -20.61 8.46 10.15
C ASP A 29 -20.50 9.17 8.79
N LEU A 30 -19.28 9.46 8.33
CA LEU A 30 -19.03 9.96 6.98
C LEU A 30 -19.45 8.96 5.91
N CYS A 31 -19.14 7.66 6.10
CA CYS A 31 -19.55 6.61 5.17
C CYS A 31 -21.07 6.50 5.10
N ARG A 32 -21.77 6.50 6.23
CA ARG A 32 -23.25 6.52 6.29
C ARG A 32 -23.82 7.75 5.58
N LYS A 33 -23.28 8.94 5.86
CA LYS A 33 -23.73 10.21 5.25
C LYS A 33 -23.63 10.21 3.72
N HIS A 34 -22.70 9.44 3.16
CA HIS A 34 -22.43 9.37 1.72
C HIS A 34 -22.92 8.09 1.04
N ASP A 35 -23.74 7.28 1.71
CA ASP A 35 -24.22 5.98 1.23
C ASP A 35 -23.07 5.05 0.78
N ILE A 36 -22.01 5.01 1.59
CA ILE A 36 -20.84 4.17 1.39
C ILE A 36 -20.91 3.02 2.38
N GLN A 37 -20.96 1.78 1.88
CA GLN A 37 -20.89 0.60 2.72
C GLN A 37 -19.46 0.40 3.19
N PHE A 38 -19.25 0.33 4.50
CA PHE A 38 -17.95 0.00 5.09
C PHE A 38 -17.89 -1.49 5.38
N VAL A 39 -16.84 -2.17 4.92
CA VAL A 39 -16.61 -3.61 5.13
C VAL A 39 -15.24 -3.78 5.78
N CYS A 40 -15.21 -4.42 6.95
CA CYS A 40 -13.97 -4.83 7.60
C CYS A 40 -13.58 -6.23 7.14
N LEU A 41 -12.30 -6.43 6.83
CA LEU A 41 -11.77 -7.78 6.63
C LEU A 41 -11.64 -8.51 7.97
N PRO A 42 -11.83 -9.84 8.02
CA PRO A 42 -11.75 -10.59 9.26
C PRO A 42 -10.37 -10.47 9.93
N PRO A 43 -10.30 -10.41 11.28
CA PRO A 43 -9.04 -10.41 12.02
C PRO A 43 -8.18 -11.64 11.65
N ASN A 44 -6.85 -11.47 11.67
CA ASN A 44 -5.86 -12.53 11.42
C ASN A 44 -5.89 -13.22 10.04
N SER A 45 -6.44 -12.56 9.01
CA SER A 45 -6.46 -13.08 7.63
C SER A 45 -5.48 -12.35 6.69
N THR A 46 -4.40 -11.78 7.22
CA THR A 46 -3.36 -11.08 6.43
C THR A 46 -2.76 -11.97 5.32
N HIS A 47 -2.80 -13.29 5.52
CA HIS A 47 -2.25 -14.29 4.59
C HIS A 47 -3.17 -14.60 3.39
N VAL A 48 -4.45 -14.19 3.43
CA VAL A 48 -5.47 -14.62 2.45
C VAL A 48 -6.34 -13.47 1.94
N THR A 49 -6.64 -12.43 2.73
CA THR A 49 -7.78 -11.53 2.45
C THR A 49 -7.45 -10.07 2.18
N GLN A 50 -6.19 -9.63 2.20
CA GLN A 50 -5.86 -8.26 1.84
C GLN A 50 -5.41 -8.18 0.38
N PRO A 51 -6.30 -7.87 -0.58
CA PRO A 51 -5.90 -7.71 -1.99
C PRO A 51 -4.80 -6.67 -2.16
N LEU A 52 -4.72 -5.67 -1.27
CA LEU A 52 -3.61 -4.71 -1.23
C LEU A 52 -2.29 -5.37 -0.83
N ASP A 53 -2.27 -6.19 0.23
CA ASP A 53 -1.06 -6.91 0.66
C ASP A 53 -0.59 -7.94 -0.36
N VAL A 54 -1.54 -8.70 -0.93
CA VAL A 54 -1.24 -9.83 -1.81
C VAL A 54 -0.96 -9.38 -3.25
N ALA A 55 -1.76 -8.48 -3.82
CA ALA A 55 -1.58 -8.08 -5.21
C ALA A 55 -0.56 -6.95 -5.36
N LEU A 56 -0.62 -5.92 -4.50
CA LEU A 56 0.22 -4.73 -4.62
C LEU A 56 1.52 -4.85 -3.81
N PHE A 57 1.42 -5.07 -2.50
CA PHE A 57 2.61 -5.05 -1.64
C PHE A 57 3.52 -6.27 -1.86
N ALA A 58 3.01 -7.44 -2.26
CA ALA A 58 3.85 -8.56 -2.61
C ALA A 58 4.73 -8.25 -3.85
N SER A 59 4.11 -7.70 -4.91
CA SER A 59 4.80 -7.27 -6.12
C SER A 59 5.82 -6.17 -5.82
N LEU A 60 5.43 -5.18 -5.01
CA LEU A 60 6.30 -4.12 -4.52
C LEU A 60 7.52 -4.66 -3.76
N LYS A 61 7.29 -5.55 -2.79
CA LYS A 61 8.36 -6.16 -1.96
C LYS A 61 9.33 -6.97 -2.81
N ARG A 62 8.83 -7.74 -3.79
CA ARG A 62 9.67 -8.52 -4.71
C ARG A 62 10.54 -7.62 -5.58
N ALA A 63 9.93 -6.63 -6.25
CA ALA A 63 10.65 -5.68 -7.08
C ALA A 63 11.69 -4.88 -6.27
N TRP A 64 11.33 -4.46 -5.06
CA TRP A 64 12.23 -3.75 -4.15
C TRP A 64 13.41 -4.62 -3.72
N LYS A 65 13.17 -5.89 -3.38
CA LYS A 65 14.23 -6.84 -3.05
C LYS A 65 15.23 -6.98 -4.20
N GLU A 66 14.75 -7.13 -5.44
CA GLU A 66 15.63 -7.23 -6.61
C GLU A 66 16.46 -5.96 -6.83
N ILE A 67 15.84 -4.78 -6.73
CA ILE A 67 16.55 -3.49 -6.86
C ILE A 67 17.62 -3.34 -5.78
N LEU A 68 17.32 -3.72 -4.54
CA LEU A 68 18.28 -3.67 -3.45
C LEU A 68 19.41 -4.69 -3.62
N THR A 69 19.14 -5.89 -4.12
CA THR A 69 20.18 -6.87 -4.46
C THR A 69 21.13 -6.31 -5.51
N GLN A 70 20.59 -5.75 -6.59
CA GLN A 70 21.39 -5.11 -7.65
C GLN A 70 22.19 -3.91 -7.10
N TYR A 71 21.58 -3.08 -6.25
CA TYR A 71 22.26 -1.97 -5.63
C TYR A 71 23.45 -2.43 -4.76
N LYS A 72 23.31 -3.53 -4.01
CA LYS A 72 24.40 -4.12 -3.21
C LYS A 72 25.57 -4.65 -4.03
N GLU A 73 25.33 -5.02 -5.29
CA GLU A 73 26.38 -5.45 -6.22
C GLU A 73 27.17 -4.26 -6.80
N THR A 74 26.66 -3.03 -6.68
CA THR A 74 27.39 -1.84 -7.13
C THR A 74 28.54 -1.48 -6.19
N HIS A 75 29.54 -0.75 -6.71
CA HIS A 75 30.66 -0.24 -5.91
C HIS A 75 30.23 0.65 -4.73
N ILE A 76 29.04 1.27 -4.79
CA ILE A 76 28.53 2.12 -3.72
C ILE A 76 27.80 1.25 -2.68
N GLY A 77 26.87 0.40 -3.13
CA GLY A 77 26.06 -0.41 -2.22
C GLY A 77 26.81 -1.58 -1.57
N SER A 78 27.96 -2.00 -2.10
CA SER A 78 28.79 -3.03 -1.47
C SER A 78 29.58 -2.53 -0.25
N ARG A 79 29.71 -1.21 -0.08
CA ARG A 79 30.49 -0.59 1.01
C ARG A 79 29.73 -0.46 2.32
N SER A 80 28.41 -0.63 2.29
CA SER A 80 27.54 -0.49 3.46
C SER A 80 26.37 -1.45 3.40
N ASN A 81 26.08 -2.11 4.52
CA ASN A 81 24.87 -2.92 4.67
C ASN A 81 23.60 -2.08 4.88
N VAL A 82 23.76 -0.76 5.04
CA VAL A 82 22.66 0.19 5.25
C VAL A 82 22.44 0.99 3.97
N LEU A 83 21.19 1.07 3.52
CA LEU A 83 20.82 1.97 2.44
C LEU A 83 20.94 3.42 2.92
N GLU A 84 21.88 4.15 2.35
CA GLU A 84 22.03 5.57 2.65
C GLU A 84 20.84 6.37 2.09
N LYS A 85 20.35 7.33 2.89
CA LYS A 85 19.17 8.14 2.55
C LYS A 85 19.31 8.88 1.23
N GLN A 86 20.54 9.22 0.82
CA GLN A 86 20.82 9.90 -0.44
C GLN A 86 20.50 9.05 -1.68
N HIS A 87 20.56 7.73 -1.58
CA HIS A 87 20.27 6.83 -2.70
C HIS A 87 18.80 6.38 -2.73
N PHE A 88 18.09 6.51 -1.62
CA PHE A 88 16.70 6.10 -1.49
C PHE A 88 15.77 6.73 -2.56
N PRO A 89 15.80 8.05 -2.87
CA PRO A 89 14.90 8.63 -3.87
C PRO A 89 15.08 8.04 -5.27
N THR A 90 16.33 7.78 -5.67
CA THR A 90 16.65 7.19 -6.97
C THR A 90 16.15 5.75 -7.05
N LEU A 91 16.44 4.93 -6.03
CA LEU A 91 15.96 3.55 -6.00
C LEU A 91 14.43 3.48 -5.93
N LEU A 92 13.80 4.38 -5.18
CA LEU A 92 12.34 4.49 -5.10
C LEU A 92 11.74 4.82 -6.47
N ARG A 93 12.37 5.70 -7.26
CA ARG A 93 11.94 5.97 -8.64
C ARG A 93 11.99 4.70 -9.50
N SER A 94 13.10 3.97 -9.46
CA SER A 94 13.23 2.71 -10.20
C SER A 94 12.20 1.68 -9.76
N LEU A 95 11.85 1.63 -8.47
CA LEU A 95 10.76 0.79 -7.97
C LEU A 95 9.41 1.19 -8.58
N MET A 96 9.09 2.49 -8.57
CA MET A 96 7.83 3.00 -9.11
C MET A 96 7.70 2.75 -10.62
N GLU A 97 8.81 2.80 -11.37
CA GLU A 97 8.85 2.45 -12.80
C GLU A 97 8.68 0.95 -13.03
N LYS A 98 9.22 0.10 -12.15
CA LYS A 98 9.19 -1.36 -12.28
C LYS A 98 7.85 -2.00 -11.92
N ILE A 99 7.05 -1.35 -11.07
CA ILE A 99 5.72 -1.84 -10.65
C ILE A 99 4.56 -1.23 -11.46
N ARG A 100 4.86 -0.29 -12.36
CA ARG A 100 3.89 0.37 -13.23
C ARG A 100 3.63 -0.46 -14.48
#